data_AF-A0A7L3RRX8-F1
#
_entry.id   AF-A0A7L3RRX8-F1
#
_cell.length_a   1.000
_cell.length_b   1.000
_cell.length_c   1.000
_cell.angle_alpha   90.00
_cell.angle_beta   90.00
_cell.angle_gamma   90.00
#
_symmetry.space_group_name_H-M   'P 1'
#
loop_
_entity.id
_entity.type
_entity.pdbx_description
1 polymer ?
#
loop_
_entity_poly.entity_id
_entity_poly.type
_entity_poly.pdbx_seq_one_letter_code
_entity_poly.pdbx_strand_id
1 'polypeptide(L)'
;QDYYGKRLQKSADLKTNACITLARPLPKAVRDALENVHEEVVARYYGCGLVIPECLTSCRILDLGSGSGRDCYLLSQMVGERGHVTGIDMTEGQVEVAKKHIAYHMDKFGYKKPNVEFLQGYMEKLSDAGLADESYDIVISNCVINLAPDKRAVLREAYRVLKPGGEMYFSDVYANQRLSESVRKHRVLWGECLAGALYWRDLYSIAEEVGFSPPCLVTASPITIGDKELEDIIGDCRFVSATFRLFKVLSSSRAGPGQVIYNGGIVGHERELVFDANFTFKEGEVVDVDAEMAAILRSSRFAEEFLIRAGGPNAAAPQGCC
;
A
#
# COMPACT_ATOMS: atom_id res chain seq x y z
N GLN A 1 4.36 -7.57 21.92
CA GLN A 1 3.22 -8.47 21.65
C GLN A 1 1.90 -7.98 22.30
N ASP A 2 1.86 -7.51 23.56
CA ASP A 2 0.56 -7.17 24.21
C ASP A 2 -0.10 -5.81 23.86
N TYR A 3 0.52 -4.91 23.08
CA TYR A 3 0.01 -3.54 22.95
C TYR A 3 -1.20 -3.40 22.01
N TYR A 4 -1.13 -3.98 20.80
CA TYR A 4 -2.18 -3.87 19.77
C TYR A 4 -3.40 -4.79 20.03
N GLY A 5 -3.28 -5.78 20.90
CA GLY A 5 -4.39 -6.70 21.24
C GLY A 5 -5.07 -6.43 22.59
N LYS A 6 -4.40 -5.79 23.55
CA LYS A 6 -4.95 -5.60 24.91
C LYS A 6 -5.04 -4.15 25.39
N ARG A 7 -4.36 -3.18 24.77
CA ARG A 7 -4.29 -1.79 25.30
C ARG A 7 -4.84 -0.71 24.37
N LEU A 8 -4.71 -0.81 23.06
CA LEU A 8 -5.39 0.10 22.14
C LEU A 8 -6.84 -0.36 21.96
N GLN A 9 -7.79 0.37 22.55
CA GLN A 9 -9.22 0.11 22.34
C GLN A 9 -9.86 1.09 21.37
N LYS A 10 -9.28 2.30 21.17
CA LYS A 10 -9.78 3.33 20.23
C LYS A 10 -8.65 4.20 19.66
N SER A 11 -8.84 4.72 18.45
CA SER A 11 -7.90 5.66 17.76
C SER A 11 -7.76 7.02 18.45
N ALA A 12 -8.65 7.36 19.38
CA ALA A 12 -8.63 8.61 20.16
C ALA A 12 -7.52 8.68 21.22
N ASP A 13 -6.78 7.60 21.46
CA ASP A 13 -5.70 7.53 22.45
C ASP A 13 -4.32 7.99 21.90
N LEU A 14 -4.25 8.39 20.62
CA LEU A 14 -3.02 8.79 19.95
C LEU A 14 -2.64 10.23 20.29
N LYS A 15 -1.36 10.45 20.68
CA LYS A 15 -0.78 11.76 21.00
C LYS A 15 -0.19 12.49 19.79
N THR A 16 -0.23 11.88 18.61
CA THR A 16 0.31 12.44 17.37
C THR A 16 -0.76 12.49 16.28
N ASN A 17 -0.51 13.25 15.21
CA ASN A 17 -1.33 13.21 14.01
C ASN A 17 -0.95 12.06 13.06
N ALA A 18 -0.13 11.09 13.51
CA ALA A 18 0.35 10.00 12.67
C ALA A 18 -0.80 9.20 12.03
N CYS A 19 -1.97 9.13 12.70
CA CYS A 19 -3.19 8.53 12.17
C CYS A 19 -4.29 9.51 11.75
N ILE A 20 -3.95 10.68 11.20
CA ILE A 20 -4.97 11.54 10.57
C ILE A 20 -5.22 11.12 9.12
N THR A 21 -6.49 10.90 8.81
CA THR A 21 -7.04 10.52 7.50
C THR A 21 -6.93 11.65 6.47
N LEU A 22 -6.51 11.28 5.25
CA LEU A 22 -6.52 11.95 3.94
C LEU A 22 -6.89 13.45 3.88
N ALA A 23 -5.98 14.26 3.32
CA ALA A 23 -6.20 15.67 2.95
C ALA A 23 -7.26 15.89 1.84
N ARG A 24 -7.79 14.83 1.23
CA ARG A 24 -8.81 14.87 0.17
C ARG A 24 -10.04 14.06 0.56
N PRO A 25 -11.26 14.51 0.21
CA PRO A 25 -12.46 13.72 0.43
C PRO A 25 -12.37 12.39 -0.34
N LEU A 26 -12.70 11.29 0.34
CA LEU A 26 -12.71 9.95 -0.25
C LEU A 26 -13.62 9.92 -1.49
N PRO A 27 -13.26 9.23 -2.59
CA PRO A 27 -14.15 9.05 -3.73
C PRO A 27 -15.50 8.43 -3.32
N LYS A 28 -16.58 8.77 -4.03
CA LYS A 28 -17.94 8.28 -3.69
C LYS A 28 -17.98 6.74 -3.60
N ALA A 29 -17.42 6.05 -4.59
CA ALA A 29 -17.38 4.59 -4.61
C ALA A 29 -16.71 3.99 -3.37
N VAL A 30 -15.65 4.62 -2.87
CA VAL A 30 -14.93 4.18 -1.66
C VAL A 30 -15.76 4.40 -0.40
N ARG A 31 -16.47 5.54 -0.30
CA ARG A 31 -17.37 5.80 0.82
C ARG A 31 -18.54 4.83 0.83
N ASP A 32 -19.20 4.65 -0.32
CA ASP A 32 -20.31 3.72 -0.47
C ASP A 32 -19.87 2.29 -0.11
N ALA A 33 -18.65 1.88 -0.51
CA ALA A 33 -18.09 0.58 -0.15
C ALA A 33 -17.82 0.44 1.36
N LEU A 34 -17.28 1.48 2.01
CA LEU A 34 -17.05 1.50 3.46
C LEU A 34 -18.34 1.39 4.25
N GLU A 35 -19.41 2.05 3.82
CA GLU A 35 -20.72 2.00 4.48
C GLU A 35 -21.34 0.60 4.47
N ASN A 36 -20.90 -0.27 3.54
CA ASN A 36 -21.33 -1.66 3.48
C ASN A 36 -20.50 -2.61 4.35
N VAL A 37 -19.44 -2.13 5.01
CA VAL A 37 -18.60 -2.94 5.90
C VAL A 37 -19.27 -3.06 7.28
N HIS A 38 -19.30 -4.27 7.82
CA HIS A 38 -19.92 -4.56 9.10
C HIS A 38 -19.32 -3.72 10.25
N GLU A 39 -20.16 -3.17 11.13
CA GLU A 39 -19.74 -2.26 12.20
C GLU A 39 -18.67 -2.85 13.14
N GLU A 40 -18.78 -4.14 13.52
CA GLU A 40 -17.76 -4.81 14.36
C GLU A 40 -16.40 -4.89 13.65
N VAL A 41 -16.38 -5.05 12.33
CA VAL A 41 -15.13 -5.04 11.55
C VAL A 41 -14.51 -3.65 11.60
N VAL A 42 -15.31 -2.61 11.34
CA VAL A 42 -14.85 -1.21 11.37
C VAL A 42 -14.38 -0.80 12.77
N ALA A 43 -15.10 -1.20 13.82
CA ALA A 43 -14.81 -0.83 15.20
C ALA A 43 -13.48 -1.40 15.73
N ARG A 44 -12.97 -2.48 15.13
CA ARG A 44 -11.68 -3.11 15.49
C ARG A 44 -10.55 -2.77 14.53
N TYR A 45 -10.72 -1.72 13.73
CA TYR A 45 -9.70 -1.20 12.83
C TYR A 45 -8.74 -0.26 13.57
N TYR A 46 -7.44 -0.50 13.41
CA TYR A 46 -6.37 0.27 14.05
C TYR A 46 -5.41 0.95 13.07
N GLY A 47 -5.71 0.90 11.76
CA GLY A 47 -4.87 1.52 10.73
C GLY A 47 -5.06 3.03 10.63
N CYS A 48 -4.12 3.68 9.94
CA CYS A 48 -4.19 5.10 9.64
C CYS A 48 -4.72 5.30 8.20
N GLY A 49 -5.99 5.69 8.03
CA GLY A 49 -6.55 6.02 6.70
C GLY A 49 -7.02 4.83 5.87
N LEU A 50 -6.72 4.86 4.56
CA LEU A 50 -7.08 3.84 3.55
C LEU A 50 -5.96 3.75 2.51
N VAL A 51 -5.64 2.52 2.11
CA VAL A 51 -4.65 2.21 1.07
C VAL A 51 -5.38 1.51 -0.07
N ILE A 52 -5.71 2.27 -1.11
CA ILE A 52 -6.52 1.80 -2.24
C ILE A 52 -5.77 2.15 -3.52
N PRO A 53 -5.19 1.16 -4.22
CA PRO A 53 -4.60 1.37 -5.54
C PRO A 53 -5.70 1.57 -6.60
N GLU A 54 -5.31 2.11 -7.76
CA GLU A 54 -6.17 2.22 -8.92
C GLU A 54 -6.21 0.92 -9.74
N CYS A 55 -7.10 0.84 -10.74
CA CYS A 55 -7.16 -0.28 -11.70
C CYS A 55 -7.32 -1.65 -11.02
N LEU A 56 -8.38 -1.83 -10.21
CA LEU A 56 -8.56 -3.00 -9.34
C LEU A 56 -9.43 -4.12 -9.91
N THR A 57 -10.16 -3.87 -11.00
CA THR A 57 -11.16 -4.80 -11.54
C THR A 57 -10.58 -6.19 -11.74
N SER A 58 -11.21 -7.21 -11.14
CA SER A 58 -10.82 -8.62 -11.20
C SER A 58 -9.41 -8.95 -10.67
N CYS A 59 -8.74 -8.04 -9.96
CA CYS A 59 -7.42 -8.29 -9.38
C CYS A 59 -7.48 -9.26 -8.20
N ARG A 60 -6.37 -9.97 -7.99
CA ARG A 60 -6.07 -10.72 -6.75
C ARG A 60 -5.21 -9.86 -5.85
N ILE A 61 -5.72 -9.50 -4.68
CA ILE A 61 -5.06 -8.61 -3.72
C ILE A 61 -4.66 -9.39 -2.45
N LEU A 62 -3.45 -9.17 -1.96
CA LEU A 62 -3.02 -9.59 -0.62
C LEU A 62 -2.91 -8.36 0.29
N ASP A 63 -3.56 -8.38 1.45
CA ASP A 63 -3.48 -7.34 2.47
C ASP A 63 -2.64 -7.82 3.67
N LEU A 64 -1.48 -7.19 3.86
CA LEU A 64 -0.54 -7.50 4.94
C LEU A 64 -0.91 -6.74 6.20
N GLY A 65 -1.23 -7.48 7.27
CA GLY A 65 -1.72 -6.94 8.54
C GLY A 65 -3.18 -6.51 8.44
N SER A 66 -4.02 -7.39 7.88
CA SER A 66 -5.41 -7.07 7.54
C SER A 66 -6.31 -6.76 8.74
N GLY A 67 -5.88 -7.09 9.97
CA GLY A 67 -6.66 -6.93 11.19
C GLY A 67 -8.02 -7.63 11.08
N SER A 68 -9.09 -6.93 11.45
CA SER A 68 -10.47 -7.39 11.34
C SER A 68 -11.01 -7.44 9.90
N GLY A 69 -10.23 -6.99 8.91
CA GLY A 69 -10.56 -7.11 7.49
C GLY A 69 -11.27 -5.89 6.88
N ARG A 70 -11.25 -4.71 7.51
CA ARG A 70 -11.91 -3.49 6.96
C ARG A 70 -11.49 -3.21 5.51
N ASP A 71 -10.18 -3.13 5.27
CA ASP A 71 -9.64 -2.80 3.95
C ASP A 71 -9.87 -3.96 2.98
N CYS A 72 -9.77 -5.21 3.45
CA CYS A 72 -10.14 -6.40 2.67
C CYS A 72 -11.59 -6.40 2.16
N TYR A 73 -12.57 -6.09 3.03
CA TYR A 73 -13.99 -6.08 2.65
C TYR A 73 -14.37 -4.89 1.77
N LEU A 74 -13.69 -3.76 1.95
CA LEU A 74 -13.78 -2.64 1.02
C LEU A 74 -13.29 -3.07 -0.37
N LEU A 75 -12.08 -3.64 -0.44
CA LEU A 75 -11.46 -4.03 -1.70
C LEU A 75 -12.18 -5.19 -2.38
N SER A 76 -12.78 -6.11 -1.62
CA SER A 76 -13.64 -7.19 -2.10
C SER A 76 -14.77 -6.66 -3.01
N GLN A 77 -15.35 -5.49 -2.68
CA GLN A 77 -16.34 -4.83 -3.54
C GLN A 77 -15.68 -4.20 -4.79
N MET A 78 -14.51 -3.58 -4.63
CA MET A 78 -13.82 -2.85 -5.70
C MET A 78 -13.24 -3.77 -6.78
N VAL A 79 -12.74 -4.95 -6.40
CA VAL A 79 -12.24 -5.95 -7.35
C VAL A 79 -13.38 -6.69 -8.05
N GLY A 80 -14.59 -6.67 -7.46
CA GLY A 80 -15.78 -7.34 -7.96
C GLY A 80 -15.77 -8.87 -7.74
N GLU A 81 -16.87 -9.53 -8.14
CA GLU A 81 -17.09 -10.97 -7.90
C GLU A 81 -16.04 -11.89 -8.56
N ARG A 82 -15.33 -11.40 -9.60
CA ARG A 82 -14.24 -12.13 -10.28
C ARG A 82 -12.86 -11.89 -9.68
N GLY A 83 -12.69 -10.84 -8.89
CA GLY A 83 -11.46 -10.59 -8.16
C GLY A 83 -11.39 -11.43 -6.89
N HIS A 84 -10.29 -11.28 -6.14
CA HIS A 84 -10.13 -12.00 -4.88
C HIS A 84 -9.27 -11.19 -3.92
N VAL A 85 -9.60 -11.20 -2.63
CA VAL A 85 -8.81 -10.54 -1.59
C VAL A 85 -8.42 -11.53 -0.50
N THR A 86 -7.13 -11.63 -0.22
CA THR A 86 -6.60 -12.42 0.89
C THR A 86 -6.09 -11.45 1.96
N GLY A 87 -6.61 -11.53 3.18
CA GLY A 87 -6.05 -10.82 4.34
C GLY A 87 -5.17 -11.76 5.16
N ILE A 88 -3.99 -11.30 5.59
CA ILE A 88 -3.15 -12.03 6.55
C ILE A 88 -2.88 -11.17 7.79
N ASP A 89 -3.08 -11.74 8.98
CA ASP A 89 -2.75 -11.10 10.25
C ASP A 89 -2.20 -12.12 11.25
N MET A 90 -1.27 -11.68 12.11
CA MET A 90 -0.71 -12.56 13.16
C MET A 90 -1.67 -12.77 14.34
N THR A 91 -2.65 -11.88 14.51
CA THR A 91 -3.52 -11.82 15.68
C THR A 91 -4.77 -12.68 15.46
N GLU A 92 -4.81 -13.85 16.11
CA GLU A 92 -5.91 -14.81 16.00
C GLU A 92 -7.30 -14.15 16.18
N GLY A 93 -7.50 -13.38 17.26
CA GLY A 93 -8.77 -12.74 17.54
C GLY A 93 -9.21 -11.68 16.51
N GLN A 94 -8.28 -11.11 15.74
CA GLN A 94 -8.62 -10.23 14.61
C GLN A 94 -9.07 -11.05 13.39
N VAL A 95 -8.33 -12.11 13.07
CA VAL A 95 -8.65 -13.04 11.99
C VAL A 95 -10.01 -13.73 12.23
N GLU A 96 -10.33 -14.09 13.47
CA GLU A 96 -11.64 -14.64 13.84
C GLU A 96 -12.79 -13.68 13.56
N VAL A 97 -12.64 -12.40 13.91
CA VAL A 97 -13.64 -11.36 13.61
C VAL A 97 -13.78 -11.19 12.11
N ALA A 98 -12.67 -11.16 11.37
CA ALA A 98 -12.68 -11.06 9.93
C ALA A 98 -13.47 -12.24 9.32
N LYS A 99 -13.16 -13.48 9.71
CA LYS A 99 -13.84 -14.69 9.22
C LYS A 99 -15.32 -14.75 9.59
N LYS A 100 -15.69 -14.33 10.81
CA LYS A 100 -17.07 -14.32 11.30
C LYS A 100 -18.01 -13.56 10.37
N HIS A 101 -17.53 -12.49 9.74
CA HIS A 101 -18.35 -11.58 8.95
C HIS A 101 -18.35 -11.86 7.44
N ILE A 102 -17.73 -12.96 6.97
CA ILE A 102 -17.66 -13.26 5.52
C ILE A 102 -19.08 -13.39 4.94
N ALA A 103 -19.95 -14.18 5.57
CA ALA A 103 -21.30 -14.41 5.08
C ALA A 103 -22.14 -13.13 5.02
N TYR A 104 -22.01 -12.26 6.02
CA TYR A 104 -22.67 -10.94 6.02
C TYR A 104 -22.27 -10.12 4.81
N HIS A 105 -20.97 -10.00 4.54
CA HIS A 105 -20.48 -9.18 3.43
C HIS A 105 -20.86 -9.78 2.08
N MET A 106 -20.82 -11.11 1.91
CA MET A 106 -21.24 -11.73 0.65
C MET A 106 -22.72 -11.51 0.35
N ASP A 107 -23.59 -11.59 1.37
CA ASP A 107 -25.01 -11.25 1.24
C ASP A 107 -25.19 -9.75 0.90
N LYS A 108 -24.53 -8.87 1.66
CA LYS A 108 -24.57 -7.41 1.46
C LYS A 108 -24.11 -6.99 0.07
N PHE A 109 -23.12 -7.68 -0.51
CA PHE A 109 -22.57 -7.39 -1.84
C PHE A 109 -23.30 -8.13 -2.97
N GLY A 110 -24.18 -9.09 -2.64
CA GLY A 110 -24.90 -9.92 -3.59
C GLY A 110 -24.04 -10.99 -4.28
N TYR A 111 -22.96 -11.43 -3.66
CA TYR A 111 -22.03 -12.41 -4.22
C TYR A 111 -22.42 -13.84 -3.84
N LYS A 112 -22.40 -14.75 -4.82
CA LYS A 112 -22.79 -16.14 -4.60
C LYS A 112 -21.73 -16.97 -3.88
N LYS A 113 -20.47 -16.54 -3.97
CA LYS A 113 -19.32 -17.20 -3.37
C LYS A 113 -18.43 -16.15 -2.71
N PRO A 114 -17.76 -16.48 -1.61
CA PRO A 114 -16.71 -15.64 -1.05
C PRO A 114 -15.63 -15.32 -2.07
N ASN A 115 -15.37 -14.02 -2.28
CA ASN A 115 -14.19 -13.52 -2.98
C ASN A 115 -13.15 -12.94 -2.00
N VAL A 116 -13.29 -13.28 -0.72
CA VAL A 116 -12.37 -12.88 0.35
C VAL A 116 -12.02 -14.09 1.21
N GLU A 117 -10.78 -14.16 1.65
CA GLU A 117 -10.30 -15.15 2.63
C GLU A 117 -9.35 -14.49 3.64
N PHE A 118 -9.26 -15.09 4.83
CA PHE A 118 -8.40 -14.57 5.90
C PHE A 118 -7.51 -15.69 6.46
N LEU A 119 -6.22 -15.40 6.55
CA LEU A 119 -5.19 -16.31 7.02
C LEU A 119 -4.57 -15.76 8.30
N GLN A 120 -4.26 -16.66 9.24
CA GLN A 120 -3.43 -16.30 10.37
C GLN A 120 -1.98 -16.60 10.01
N GLY A 121 -1.10 -15.61 10.17
CA GLY A 121 0.33 -15.81 9.90
C GLY A 121 1.14 -14.53 10.01
N TYR A 122 2.44 -14.66 9.74
CA TYR A 122 3.39 -13.56 9.78
C TYR A 122 3.67 -13.08 8.35
N MET A 123 3.68 -11.76 8.14
CA MET A 123 3.96 -11.16 6.83
C MET A 123 5.41 -11.40 6.36
N GLU A 124 6.32 -11.76 7.27
CA GLU A 124 7.69 -12.18 7.01
C GLU A 124 7.81 -13.62 6.50
N LYS A 125 6.73 -14.42 6.59
CA LYS A 125 6.70 -15.86 6.29
C LYS A 125 5.39 -16.28 5.62
N LEU A 126 5.06 -15.65 4.49
CA LEU A 126 3.82 -15.93 3.76
C LEU A 126 3.76 -17.39 3.28
N SER A 127 4.90 -18.01 2.98
CA SER A 127 4.98 -19.44 2.63
C SER A 127 4.42 -20.36 3.72
N ASP A 128 4.64 -20.05 5.00
CA ASP A 128 4.16 -20.84 6.14
C ASP A 128 2.62 -20.79 6.23
N ALA A 129 2.02 -19.69 5.76
CA ALA A 129 0.58 -19.52 5.64
C ALA A 129 0.01 -20.09 4.32
N GLY A 130 0.85 -20.73 3.48
CA GLY A 130 0.43 -21.40 2.25
C GLY A 130 0.30 -20.50 1.03
N LEU A 131 0.84 -19.27 1.07
CA LEU A 131 0.76 -18.32 -0.04
C LEU A 131 1.81 -18.68 -1.11
N ALA A 132 1.31 -19.00 -2.31
CA ALA A 132 2.12 -19.40 -3.45
C ALA A 132 2.91 -18.23 -4.07
N ASP A 133 3.98 -18.58 -4.79
CA ASP A 133 4.71 -17.64 -5.63
C ASP A 133 3.79 -17.12 -6.73
N GLU A 134 4.00 -15.85 -7.12
CA GLU A 134 3.38 -15.27 -8.32
C GLU A 134 1.84 -15.42 -8.40
N SER A 135 1.15 -15.32 -7.26
CA SER A 135 -0.30 -15.54 -7.16
C SER A 135 -1.13 -14.27 -7.03
N TYR A 136 -0.51 -13.12 -6.78
CA TYR A 136 -1.19 -11.84 -6.55
C TYR A 136 -0.81 -10.78 -7.57
N ASP A 137 -1.80 -9.98 -7.98
CA ASP A 137 -1.60 -8.81 -8.82
C ASP A 137 -1.14 -7.61 -7.98
N ILE A 138 -1.64 -7.52 -6.74
CA ILE A 138 -1.38 -6.41 -5.84
C ILE A 138 -1.12 -6.93 -4.41
N VAL A 139 -0.10 -6.40 -3.76
CA VAL A 139 0.11 -6.52 -2.32
C VAL A 139 -0.09 -5.14 -1.70
N ILE A 140 -0.94 -5.02 -0.69
CA ILE A 140 -1.13 -3.79 0.05
C ILE A 140 -0.71 -3.93 1.51
N SER A 141 -0.44 -2.80 2.14
CA SER A 141 -0.27 -2.72 3.58
C SER A 141 -0.54 -1.30 4.07
N ASN A 142 -1.11 -1.17 5.26
CA ASN A 142 -1.35 0.12 5.89
C ASN A 142 -0.73 0.18 7.30
N CYS A 143 0.38 0.91 7.43
CA CYS A 143 1.03 1.25 8.71
C CYS A 143 1.48 0.08 9.60
N VAL A 144 1.68 -1.13 9.04
CA VAL A 144 2.13 -2.30 9.83
C VAL A 144 3.55 -2.77 9.51
N ILE A 145 4.12 -2.43 8.36
CA ILE A 145 5.47 -2.88 7.98
C ILE A 145 6.51 -2.35 8.97
N ASN A 146 6.31 -1.16 9.52
CA ASN A 146 7.16 -0.61 10.56
C ASN A 146 7.19 -1.41 11.87
N LEU A 147 6.15 -2.22 12.12
CA LEU A 147 6.07 -3.13 13.27
C LEU A 147 6.81 -4.46 13.03
N ALA A 148 7.10 -4.79 11.77
CA ALA A 148 7.84 -5.99 11.39
C ALA A 148 9.28 -5.94 11.93
N PRO A 149 9.77 -7.00 12.62
CA PRO A 149 11.16 -7.11 13.04
C PRO A 149 12.13 -7.15 11.85
N ASP A 150 11.74 -7.80 10.75
CA ASP A 150 12.53 -7.89 9.53
C ASP A 150 11.75 -7.38 8.31
N LYS A 151 11.89 -6.07 8.06
CA LYS A 151 11.30 -5.40 6.89
C LYS A 151 11.81 -5.94 5.56
N ARG A 152 13.05 -6.45 5.51
CA ARG A 152 13.60 -7.05 4.28
C ARG A 152 12.90 -8.35 3.96
N ALA A 153 12.62 -9.17 4.98
CA ALA A 153 11.82 -10.38 4.82
C ALA A 153 10.41 -10.07 4.31
N VAL A 154 9.74 -9.05 4.84
CA VAL A 154 8.42 -8.62 4.34
C VAL A 154 8.46 -8.25 2.87
N LEU A 155 9.39 -7.38 2.45
CA LEU A 155 9.50 -6.96 1.05
C LEU A 155 9.86 -8.15 0.15
N ARG A 156 10.73 -9.07 0.60
CA ARG A 156 11.08 -10.28 -0.15
C ARG A 156 9.89 -11.20 -0.36
N GLU A 157 9.09 -11.43 0.68
CA GLU A 157 7.88 -12.24 0.58
C GLU A 157 6.82 -11.58 -0.30
N ALA A 158 6.63 -10.26 -0.17
CA ALA A 158 5.74 -9.50 -1.05
C ALA A 158 6.18 -9.64 -2.52
N TYR A 159 7.47 -9.53 -2.81
CA TYR A 159 8.01 -9.74 -4.16
C TYR A 159 7.77 -11.16 -4.69
N ARG A 160 7.97 -12.18 -3.83
CA ARG A 160 7.78 -13.59 -4.21
C ARG A 160 6.34 -13.87 -4.62
N VAL A 161 5.37 -13.43 -3.83
CA VAL A 161 3.94 -13.70 -4.07
C VAL A 161 3.34 -12.85 -5.19
N LEU A 162 3.99 -11.75 -5.57
CA LEU A 162 3.57 -10.93 -6.70
C LEU A 162 3.86 -11.62 -8.03
N LYS A 163 2.89 -11.57 -8.94
CA LYS A 163 3.08 -11.91 -10.35
C LYS A 163 4.12 -10.99 -11.00
N PRO A 164 4.77 -11.40 -12.10
CA PRO A 164 5.45 -10.46 -12.98
C PRO A 164 4.50 -9.32 -13.38
N GLY A 165 4.94 -8.06 -13.23
CA GLY A 165 4.10 -6.88 -13.42
C GLY A 165 3.25 -6.46 -12.22
N GLY A 166 3.23 -7.29 -11.16
CA GLY A 166 2.49 -7.02 -9.94
C GLY A 166 3.04 -5.84 -9.15
N GLU A 167 2.20 -5.29 -8.28
CA GLU A 167 2.48 -4.06 -7.53
C GLU A 167 2.40 -4.28 -6.02
N MET A 168 3.38 -3.76 -5.28
CA MET A 168 3.24 -3.50 -3.85
C MET A 168 2.86 -2.03 -3.64
N TYR A 169 1.66 -1.76 -3.13
CA TYR A 169 1.12 -0.41 -2.91
C TYR A 169 0.80 -0.22 -1.43
N PHE A 170 1.55 0.60 -0.72
CA PHE A 170 1.47 0.64 0.74
C PHE A 170 1.77 2.02 1.32
N SER A 171 1.17 2.29 2.48
CA SER A 171 1.42 3.51 3.26
C SER A 171 2.08 3.16 4.58
N ASP A 172 3.13 3.89 4.94
CA ASP A 172 3.78 3.75 6.24
C ASP A 172 4.46 5.05 6.67
N VAL A 173 5.00 5.07 7.89
CA VAL A 173 5.77 6.18 8.45
C VAL A 173 7.24 6.09 8.04
N TYR A 174 7.80 7.20 7.59
CA TYR A 174 9.21 7.30 7.24
C TYR A 174 9.88 8.44 7.97
N ALA A 175 11.14 8.24 8.31
CA ALA A 175 11.99 9.25 8.93
C ALA A 175 12.94 9.88 7.90
N ASN A 176 13.31 11.15 8.09
CA ASN A 176 14.34 11.83 7.32
C ASN A 176 15.77 11.32 7.59
N GLN A 177 15.96 10.53 8.65
CA GLN A 177 17.24 9.95 9.05
C GLN A 177 17.05 8.61 9.78
N ARG A 178 18.14 7.87 9.99
CA ARG A 178 18.10 6.65 10.82
C ARG A 178 17.84 7.02 12.28
N LEU A 179 16.86 6.36 12.87
CA LEU A 179 16.46 6.59 14.26
C LEU A 179 17.57 6.19 15.25
N SER A 180 17.81 7.05 16.24
CA SER A 180 18.69 6.77 17.37
C SER A 180 18.13 5.63 18.24
N GLU A 181 18.99 5.02 19.07
CA GLU A 181 18.52 4.01 20.03
C GLU A 181 17.48 4.55 21.02
N SER A 182 17.61 5.81 21.43
CA SER A 182 16.66 6.45 22.35
C SER A 182 15.26 6.46 21.75
N VAL A 183 15.13 6.84 20.47
CA VAL A 183 13.85 6.83 19.75
C VAL A 183 13.33 5.40 19.59
N ARG A 184 14.18 4.46 19.13
CA ARG A 184 13.79 3.06 18.87
C ARG A 184 13.26 2.33 20.10
N LYS A 185 13.79 2.64 21.29
CA LYS A 185 13.41 2.03 22.57
C LYS A 185 12.28 2.78 23.29
N HIS A 186 11.86 3.94 22.77
CA HIS A 186 10.85 4.77 23.44
C HIS A 186 9.45 4.18 23.29
N ARG A 187 8.83 3.81 24.41
CA ARG A 187 7.55 3.08 24.43
C ARG A 187 6.39 3.83 23.79
N VAL A 188 6.32 5.15 23.98
CA VAL A 188 5.27 5.98 23.39
C VAL A 188 5.45 6.08 21.88
N LEU A 189 6.68 6.37 21.42
CA LEU A 189 6.97 6.47 19.98
C LEU A 189 6.76 5.11 19.29
N TRP A 190 6.98 4.01 19.98
CA TRP A 190 6.69 2.67 19.47
C TRP A 190 5.19 2.43 19.29
N GLY A 191 4.36 2.85 20.24
CA GLY A 191 2.89 2.76 20.13
C GLY A 191 2.29 3.66 19.05
N GLU A 192 2.97 4.74 18.69
CA GLU A 192 2.58 5.69 17.63
C GLU A 192 3.17 5.31 16.24
N CYS A 193 3.70 4.10 16.08
CA CYS A 193 4.41 3.63 14.88
C CYS A 193 5.66 4.45 14.46
N LEU A 194 6.13 5.40 15.28
CA LEU A 194 7.27 6.26 14.97
C LEU A 194 8.61 5.59 15.26
N ALA A 195 8.72 4.80 16.34
CA ALA A 195 9.99 4.18 16.74
C ALA A 195 10.46 3.07 15.79
N GLY A 196 9.53 2.52 15.00
CA GLY A 196 9.80 1.52 13.97
C GLY A 196 10.07 2.11 12.58
N ALA A 197 9.91 3.43 12.42
CA ALA A 197 9.96 4.10 11.14
C ALA A 197 11.29 3.89 10.42
N LEU A 198 11.20 3.52 9.14
CA LEU A 198 12.36 3.34 8.30
C LEU A 198 12.91 4.70 7.85
N TYR A 199 14.24 4.81 7.74
CA TYR A 199 14.82 5.92 6.99
C TYR A 199 14.41 5.77 5.54
N TRP A 200 13.80 6.80 4.93
CA TRP A 200 13.23 6.67 3.59
C TRP A 200 14.21 6.16 2.53
N ARG A 201 15.52 6.49 2.60
CA ARG A 201 16.50 5.93 1.65
C ARG A 201 16.78 4.46 1.84
N ASP A 202 16.65 3.95 3.06
CA ASP A 202 16.81 2.51 3.32
C ASP A 202 15.71 1.72 2.58
N LEU A 203 14.52 2.30 2.31
CA LEU A 203 13.49 1.67 1.46
C LEU A 203 14.02 1.43 0.04
N TYR A 204 14.65 2.45 -0.57
CA TYR A 204 15.21 2.34 -1.93
C TYR A 204 16.27 1.24 -2.00
N SER A 205 17.17 1.18 -1.02
CA SER A 205 18.20 0.14 -0.95
C SER A 205 17.62 -1.26 -0.77
N ILE A 206 16.59 -1.42 0.07
CA ILE A 206 15.95 -2.74 0.27
C ILE A 206 15.16 -3.15 -0.97
N ALA A 207 14.43 -2.22 -1.60
CA ALA A 207 13.68 -2.48 -2.83
C ALA A 207 14.60 -2.98 -3.95
N GLU A 208 15.76 -2.33 -4.12
CA GLU A 208 16.79 -2.74 -5.07
C GLU A 208 17.37 -4.13 -4.73
N GLU A 209 17.72 -4.38 -3.46
CA GLU A 209 18.23 -5.67 -2.98
C GLU A 209 17.26 -6.83 -3.28
N VAL A 210 15.96 -6.57 -3.14
CA VAL A 210 14.90 -7.56 -3.37
C VAL A 210 14.59 -7.73 -4.87
N GLY A 211 14.78 -6.69 -5.67
CA GLY A 211 14.53 -6.70 -7.12
C GLY A 211 13.26 -5.98 -7.57
N PHE A 212 12.66 -5.14 -6.71
CA PHE A 212 11.59 -4.23 -7.12
C PHE A 212 12.10 -3.11 -8.03
N SER A 213 11.19 -2.46 -8.76
CA SER A 213 11.44 -1.16 -9.36
C SER A 213 11.83 -0.13 -8.28
N PRO A 214 12.49 0.98 -8.65
CA PRO A 214 12.63 2.11 -7.74
C PRO A 214 11.27 2.50 -7.13
N PRO A 215 11.18 2.71 -5.81
CA PRO A 215 9.96 3.18 -5.17
C PRO A 215 9.43 4.49 -5.78
N CYS A 216 8.17 4.47 -6.23
CA CYS A 216 7.42 5.64 -6.68
C CYS A 216 6.65 6.24 -5.51
N LEU A 217 6.97 7.47 -5.13
CA LEU A 217 6.24 8.19 -4.07
C LEU A 217 4.89 8.67 -4.61
N VAL A 218 3.78 8.21 -4.04
CA VAL A 218 2.42 8.59 -4.46
C VAL A 218 1.94 9.82 -3.70
N THR A 219 2.00 9.78 -2.37
CA THR A 219 1.62 10.89 -1.50
C THR A 219 2.53 10.89 -0.28
N ALA A 220 2.79 12.07 0.28
CA ALA A 220 3.45 12.23 1.57
C ALA A 220 2.80 13.35 2.36
N SER A 221 2.63 13.16 3.67
CA SER A 221 2.11 14.18 4.59
C SER A 221 3.00 14.25 5.84
N PRO A 222 3.43 15.45 6.27
CA PRO A 222 4.22 15.60 7.49
C PRO A 222 3.46 15.12 8.73
N ILE A 223 4.17 14.42 9.62
CA ILE A 223 3.69 14.07 10.96
C ILE A 223 4.28 15.07 11.95
N THR A 224 3.41 15.72 12.71
CA THR A 224 3.74 16.67 13.76
C THR A 224 3.59 16.01 15.12
N ILE A 225 4.58 16.20 15.99
CA ILE A 225 4.56 15.74 17.37
C ILE A 225 4.30 16.97 18.24
N GLY A 226 3.17 17.02 18.94
CA GLY A 226 2.78 18.18 19.76
C GLY A 226 3.25 18.10 21.22
N ASP A 227 4.03 17.08 21.57
CA ASP A 227 4.51 16.81 22.93
C ASP A 227 6.00 17.17 23.02
N LYS A 228 6.33 18.17 23.84
CA LYS A 228 7.70 18.71 23.97
C LYS A 228 8.71 17.65 24.43
N GLU A 229 8.31 16.74 25.32
CA GLU A 229 9.22 15.69 25.79
C GLU A 229 9.57 14.74 24.64
N LEU A 230 8.60 14.44 23.78
CA LEU A 230 8.84 13.64 22.59
C LEU A 230 9.69 14.40 21.56
N GLU A 231 9.46 15.70 21.36
CA GLU A 231 10.28 16.56 20.49
C GLU A 231 11.76 16.56 20.91
N ASP A 232 12.05 16.67 22.20
CA ASP A 232 13.42 16.61 22.72
C ASP A 232 14.07 15.24 22.46
N ILE A 233 13.29 14.15 22.53
CA ILE A 233 13.78 12.79 22.28
C ILE A 233 14.06 12.56 20.79
N ILE A 234 13.20 13.07 19.90
CA ILE A 234 13.36 12.89 18.44
C ILE A 234 14.38 13.86 17.84
N GLY A 235 14.66 14.99 18.49
CA GLY A 235 15.61 16.00 18.03
C GLY A 235 15.28 16.51 16.62
N ASP A 236 16.25 16.45 15.71
CA ASP A 236 16.08 16.86 14.31
C ASP A 236 15.39 15.82 13.41
N CYS A 237 14.98 14.68 13.99
CA CYS A 237 14.23 13.69 13.25
C CYS A 237 12.86 14.26 12.85
N ARG A 238 12.48 14.07 11.59
CA ARG A 238 11.19 14.45 11.04
C ARG A 238 10.54 13.23 10.42
N PHE A 239 9.23 13.13 10.58
CA PHE A 239 8.45 12.00 10.14
C PHE A 239 7.45 12.42 9.07
N VAL A 240 7.21 11.53 8.11
CA VAL A 240 6.15 11.66 7.12
C VAL A 240 5.36 10.36 7.08
N SER A 241 4.04 10.47 6.92
CA SER A 241 3.23 9.36 6.43
C SER A 241 3.31 9.40 4.91
N ALA A 242 3.81 8.34 4.28
CA ALA A 242 4.00 8.29 2.84
C ALA A 242 3.45 7.01 2.25
N THR A 243 2.81 7.16 1.09
CA THR A 243 2.33 6.07 0.25
C THR A 243 3.32 5.86 -0.88
N PHE A 244 3.82 4.63 -1.01
CA PHE A 244 4.70 4.23 -2.09
C PHE A 244 4.06 3.13 -2.93
N ARG A 245 4.47 3.07 -4.19
CA ARG A 245 4.20 1.96 -5.10
C ARG A 245 5.51 1.40 -5.67
N LEU A 246 5.66 0.08 -5.63
CA LEU A 246 6.83 -0.66 -6.10
C LEU A 246 6.34 -1.77 -7.02
N PHE A 247 6.97 -1.95 -8.18
CA PHE A 247 6.53 -2.93 -9.17
C PHE A 247 7.54 -4.07 -9.33
N LYS A 248 7.05 -5.30 -9.54
CA LYS A 248 7.85 -6.43 -9.97
C LYS A 248 8.07 -6.38 -11.48
N VAL A 249 9.00 -5.54 -11.91
CA VAL A 249 9.33 -5.37 -13.33
C VAL A 249 10.47 -6.30 -13.72
N LEU A 250 10.21 -7.23 -14.63
CA LEU A 250 11.26 -8.10 -15.17
C LEU A 250 12.23 -7.30 -16.04
N SER A 251 13.52 -7.67 -16.00
CA SER A 251 14.57 -7.02 -16.79
C SER A 251 14.29 -7.04 -18.30
N SER A 252 13.62 -8.08 -18.79
CA SER A 252 13.20 -8.22 -20.19
C SER A 252 12.19 -7.15 -20.67
N SER A 253 11.50 -6.46 -19.76
CA SER A 253 10.45 -5.49 -20.08
C SER A 253 10.97 -4.07 -20.37
N ARG A 254 12.29 -3.85 -20.22
CA ARG A 254 12.96 -2.55 -20.38
C ARG A 254 13.36 -2.33 -21.85
N ALA A 255 12.46 -1.71 -22.60
CA ALA A 255 12.65 -1.41 -24.03
C ALA A 255 13.11 0.04 -24.32
N GLY A 256 13.49 0.81 -23.29
CA GLY A 256 13.87 2.22 -23.40
C GLY A 256 12.71 3.21 -23.09
N PRO A 257 12.99 4.52 -23.13
CA PRO A 257 11.99 5.57 -22.90
C PRO A 257 10.92 5.56 -24.02
N GLY A 258 9.79 6.21 -23.75
CA GLY A 258 8.68 6.21 -24.70
C GLY A 258 7.68 7.32 -24.49
N GLN A 259 6.69 7.34 -25.37
CA GLN A 259 5.52 8.21 -25.27
C GLN A 259 4.31 7.36 -24.89
N VAL A 260 3.54 7.84 -23.92
CA VAL A 260 2.33 7.16 -23.47
C VAL A 260 1.12 8.08 -23.59
N ILE A 261 -0.05 7.49 -23.86
CA ILE A 261 -1.34 8.16 -23.88
C ILE A 261 -2.29 7.36 -23.00
N TYR A 262 -2.79 7.97 -21.94
CA TYR A 262 -3.81 7.36 -21.09
C TYR A 262 -5.18 7.42 -21.79
N ASN A 263 -5.92 6.32 -21.75
CA ASN A 263 -7.19 6.19 -22.48
C ASN A 263 -8.45 6.49 -21.63
N GLY A 264 -8.30 6.76 -20.32
CA GLY A 264 -9.44 7.04 -19.45
C GLY A 264 -10.24 5.81 -18.99
N GLY A 265 -9.73 4.59 -19.18
CA GLY A 265 -10.48 3.36 -18.90
C GLY A 265 -10.58 2.96 -17.42
N ILE A 266 -9.82 3.60 -16.53
CA ILE A 266 -9.85 3.30 -15.10
C ILE A 266 -11.04 3.99 -14.43
N VAL A 267 -11.94 3.17 -13.87
CA VAL A 267 -13.12 3.64 -13.13
C VAL A 267 -12.74 4.58 -12.00
N GLY A 268 -13.36 5.76 -11.97
CA GLY A 268 -13.09 6.83 -11.01
C GLY A 268 -11.90 7.72 -11.36
N HIS A 269 -11.18 7.41 -12.44
CA HIS A 269 -10.01 8.12 -12.94
C HIS A 269 -10.14 8.40 -14.44
N GLU A 270 -11.35 8.58 -14.96
CA GLU A 270 -11.61 8.65 -16.39
C GLU A 270 -10.97 9.88 -17.06
N ARG A 271 -10.83 10.99 -16.31
CA ARG A 271 -10.23 12.23 -16.82
C ARG A 271 -8.73 12.32 -16.60
N GLU A 272 -8.26 11.86 -15.45
CA GLU A 272 -6.87 11.90 -15.07
C GLU A 272 -6.52 10.78 -14.08
N LEU A 273 -5.33 10.22 -14.26
CA LEU A 273 -4.70 9.29 -13.33
C LEU A 273 -3.49 9.98 -12.70
N VAL A 274 -3.60 10.34 -11.42
CA VAL A 274 -2.44 10.74 -10.60
C VAL A 274 -1.71 9.47 -10.20
N PHE A 275 -0.69 9.08 -10.97
CA PHE A 275 0.01 7.81 -10.80
C PHE A 275 1.00 7.87 -9.64
N ASP A 276 1.80 8.92 -9.57
CA ASP A 276 2.70 9.20 -8.46
C ASP A 276 2.98 10.72 -8.37
N ALA A 277 3.90 11.13 -7.51
CA ALA A 277 4.26 12.53 -7.30
C ALA A 277 4.88 13.20 -8.54
N ASN A 278 5.38 12.42 -9.50
CA ASN A 278 6.03 12.91 -10.71
C ASN A 278 5.11 12.80 -11.94
N PHE A 279 4.21 11.82 -11.98
CA PHE A 279 3.38 11.53 -13.14
C PHE A 279 1.88 11.67 -12.85
N THR A 280 1.25 12.59 -13.58
CA THR A 280 -0.20 12.66 -13.74
C THR A 280 -0.53 12.54 -15.23
N PHE A 281 -1.31 11.54 -15.59
CA PHE A 281 -1.70 11.27 -16.98
C PHE A 281 -3.13 11.72 -17.20
N LYS A 282 -3.32 12.71 -18.07
CA LYS A 282 -4.66 13.13 -18.50
C LYS A 282 -5.09 12.32 -19.72
N GLU A 283 -6.38 12.05 -19.80
CA GLU A 283 -6.95 11.30 -20.91
C GLU A 283 -6.64 12.00 -22.25
N GLY A 284 -6.15 11.21 -23.22
CA GLY A 284 -5.81 11.68 -24.57
C GLY A 284 -4.52 12.50 -24.70
N GLU A 285 -3.86 12.89 -23.60
CA GLU A 285 -2.60 13.65 -23.65
C GLU A 285 -1.39 12.73 -23.87
N VAL A 286 -0.44 13.18 -24.71
CA VAL A 286 0.84 12.51 -24.92
C VAL A 286 1.82 12.92 -23.82
N VAL A 287 2.38 11.94 -23.11
CA VAL A 287 3.37 12.16 -22.05
C VAL A 287 4.64 11.39 -22.36
N ASP A 288 5.79 12.07 -22.35
CA ASP A 288 7.10 11.43 -22.42
C ASP A 288 7.43 10.79 -21.06
N VAL A 289 7.87 9.53 -21.09
CA VAL A 289 8.23 8.75 -19.92
C VAL A 289 9.61 8.12 -20.09
N ASP A 290 10.32 7.97 -18.98
CA ASP A 290 11.60 7.28 -18.97
C ASP A 290 11.45 5.76 -19.20
N ALA A 291 12.57 5.07 -19.29
CA ALA A 291 12.57 3.63 -19.55
C ALA A 291 11.92 2.80 -18.43
N GLU A 292 11.99 3.28 -17.19
CA GLU A 292 11.42 2.60 -16.02
C GLU A 292 9.90 2.69 -16.06
N MET A 293 9.37 3.89 -16.14
CA MET A 293 7.93 4.14 -16.18
C MET A 293 7.29 3.49 -17.41
N ALA A 294 7.96 3.55 -18.57
CA ALA A 294 7.49 2.84 -19.76
C ALA A 294 7.45 1.32 -19.55
N ALA A 295 8.40 0.73 -18.82
CA ALA A 295 8.40 -0.69 -18.49
C ALA A 295 7.31 -1.05 -17.47
N ILE A 296 7.10 -0.23 -16.45
CA ILE A 296 6.01 -0.38 -15.46
C ILE A 296 4.67 -0.39 -16.18
N LEU A 297 4.38 0.63 -17.00
CA LEU A 297 3.11 0.74 -17.70
C LEU A 297 2.89 -0.42 -18.68
N ARG A 298 3.92 -0.87 -19.40
CA ARG A 298 3.83 -2.01 -20.33
C ARG A 298 3.59 -3.36 -19.66
N SER A 299 4.16 -3.57 -18.48
CA SER A 299 4.22 -4.91 -17.87
C SER A 299 3.22 -5.12 -16.74
N SER A 300 2.63 -4.05 -16.21
CA SER A 300 1.65 -4.12 -15.13
C SER A 300 0.22 -4.19 -15.65
N ARG A 301 -0.73 -4.31 -14.72
CA ARG A 301 -2.18 -4.24 -15.01
C ARG A 301 -2.63 -2.95 -15.70
N PHE A 302 -1.81 -1.89 -15.70
CA PHE A 302 -2.10 -0.64 -16.39
C PHE A 302 -1.88 -0.73 -17.91
N ALA A 303 -1.32 -1.81 -18.44
CA ALA A 303 -0.93 -1.91 -19.85
C ALA A 303 -2.09 -1.66 -20.83
N GLU A 304 -3.29 -2.12 -20.51
CA GLU A 304 -4.48 -1.93 -21.36
C GLU A 304 -5.05 -0.50 -21.29
N GLU A 305 -4.62 0.28 -20.30
CA GLU A 305 -5.08 1.65 -20.04
C GLU A 305 -4.21 2.71 -20.76
N PHE A 306 -3.11 2.28 -21.38
CA PHE A 306 -2.16 3.15 -22.03
C PHE A 306 -1.81 2.70 -23.45
N LEU A 307 -1.85 3.63 -24.40
CA LEU A 307 -1.18 3.45 -25.69
C LEU A 307 0.30 3.82 -25.52
N ILE A 308 1.21 2.87 -25.69
CA ILE A 308 2.65 3.06 -25.48
C ILE A 308 3.39 2.99 -26.82
N ARG A 309 4.10 4.05 -27.16
CA ARG A 309 4.94 4.17 -28.36
C ARG A 309 6.40 4.20 -27.96
N ALA A 310 7.24 3.40 -28.63
CA ALA A 310 8.68 3.47 -28.44
C ALA A 310 9.18 4.88 -28.81
N GLY A 311 10.04 5.45 -27.96
CA GLY A 311 10.65 6.74 -28.26
C GLY A 311 11.45 6.65 -29.56
N GLY A 312 11.29 7.62 -30.46
CA GLY A 312 12.23 7.78 -31.58
C GLY A 312 13.64 8.04 -31.03
N PRO A 313 14.71 7.82 -31.82
CA PRO A 313 16.11 7.92 -31.38
C PRO A 313 16.57 9.29 -30.84
N ASN A 314 15.68 10.27 -30.68
CA ASN A 314 15.96 11.64 -30.24
C ASN A 314 15.25 12.07 -28.94
N ALA A 315 14.70 11.15 -28.14
CA ALA A 315 14.14 11.51 -26.83
C ALA A 315 15.26 11.87 -25.83
N ALA A 316 15.56 13.16 -25.72
CA ALA A 316 16.47 13.69 -24.71
C ALA A 316 15.91 13.41 -23.30
N ALA A 317 16.78 12.96 -22.40
CA ALA A 317 16.43 12.74 -21.00
C ALA A 317 15.83 14.02 -20.39
N PRO A 318 14.76 13.93 -19.56
CA PRO A 318 14.31 15.08 -18.80
C PRO A 318 15.45 15.54 -17.89
N GLN A 319 15.81 16.82 -17.97
CA GLN A 319 16.69 17.45 -17.00
C GLN A 319 15.98 17.40 -15.64
N GLY A 320 16.45 16.53 -14.76
CA GLY A 320 16.02 16.51 -13.36
C GLY A 320 16.31 17.87 -12.74
N CYS A 321 15.27 18.50 -12.17
CA CYS A 321 15.47 19.58 -11.22
C CYS A 321 16.00 18.98 -9.91
N CYS A 322 17.14 19.52 -9.46
CA CYS A 322 17.83 19.23 -8.21
C CYS A 322 16.94 19.40 -6.96
#